data_AF-A0A4Y2WM09-F1
#
_entry.id   AF-A0A4Y2WM09-F1
#
_cell.length_a   1.000
_cell.length_b   1.000
_cell.length_c   1.000
_cell.angle_alpha   90.00
_cell.angle_beta   90.00
_cell.angle_gamma   90.00
#
_symmetry.space_group_name_H-M   'P 1'
#
loop_
_entity.id
_entity.type
_entity.pdbx_description
1 polymer ?
#
loop_
_entity_poly.entity_id
_entity_poly.type
_entity_poly.pdbx_seq_one_letter_code
_entity_poly.pdbx_strand_id
1 'polypeptide(L)'
;MGKESIKRSRKIKYLGIILDEKLNWAAHIKHQGVKAALTHQRMARIVGANWGLKQEHRRILYSTVAERMILHSTAARAQNLKSRQTKLLLTIQRKFLLFITGAYRTTPTAALQSITGILHM
;
A
#
# COMPACT_ATOMS: atom_id res chain seq x y z
N MET A 1 15.66 -18.97 36.46
CA MET A 1 16.13 -18.00 35.44
C MET A 1 16.18 -18.71 34.08
N GLY A 2 15.14 -18.53 33.26
CA GLY A 2 14.99 -19.23 31.98
C GLY A 2 15.96 -18.70 30.92
N LYS A 3 16.89 -19.56 30.48
CA LYS A 3 17.77 -19.30 29.34
C LYS A 3 17.01 -19.55 28.04
N GLU A 4 16.15 -18.63 27.63
CA GLU A 4 15.62 -18.66 26.26
C GLU A 4 16.61 -17.97 25.32
N SER A 5 17.35 -18.74 24.51
CA SER A 5 18.22 -18.16 23.49
C SER A 5 17.36 -17.68 22.31
N ILE A 6 17.21 -16.36 22.18
CA ILE A 6 16.49 -15.77 21.05
C ILE A 6 17.32 -15.98 19.77
N LYS A 7 16.85 -16.85 18.86
CA LYS A 7 17.47 -17.01 17.54
C LYS A 7 17.37 -15.68 16.77
N ARG A 8 18.51 -15.09 16.44
CA ARG A 8 18.59 -13.87 15.60
C ARG A 8 18.11 -14.19 14.18
N SER A 9 16.84 -13.89 13.91
CA SER A 9 16.30 -13.95 12.55
C SER A 9 16.54 -12.63 11.83
N ARG A 10 17.04 -12.71 10.58
CA ARG A 10 17.26 -11.52 9.73
C ARG A 10 15.96 -10.81 9.30
N LYS A 11 14.82 -11.46 9.52
CA LYS A 11 13.47 -10.92 9.29
C LYS A 11 12.53 -11.37 10.40
N ILE A 12 11.83 -10.44 11.03
CA ILE A 12 10.84 -10.71 12.07
C ILE A 12 9.50 -10.12 11.63
N LYS A 13 8.42 -10.87 11.83
CA LYS A 13 7.05 -10.37 11.64
C LYS A 13 6.49 -10.01 13.01
N TYR A 14 6.19 -8.73 13.22
CA TYR A 14 5.62 -8.23 14.46
C TYR A 14 4.37 -7.41 14.15
N LEU A 15 3.22 -7.77 14.75
CA LEU A 15 1.92 -7.11 14.51
C LEU A 15 1.56 -6.93 13.01
N GLY A 16 1.97 -7.89 12.16
CA GLY A 16 1.73 -7.83 10.71
C GLY A 16 2.73 -6.98 9.91
N ILE A 17 3.73 -6.41 10.58
CA ILE A 17 4.83 -5.63 10.02
C ILE A 17 6.06 -6.53 9.88
N ILE A 18 6.74 -6.47 8.72
CA ILE A 18 8.00 -7.21 8.50
C ILE A 18 9.17 -6.28 8.78
N LEU A 19 9.87 -6.53 9.88
CA LEU A 19 11.12 -5.86 10.24
C LEU A 19 12.28 -6.65 9.65
N ASP A 20 13.10 -5.99 8.83
CA ASP A 20 14.38 -6.56 8.38
C ASP A 20 15.53 -6.03 9.26
N GLU A 21 16.64 -6.76 9.32
CA GLU A 21 17.79 -6.41 10.16
C GLU A 21 18.35 -5.01 9.89
N LYS A 22 18.17 -4.49 8.68
CA LYS A 22 18.63 -3.16 8.27
C LYS A 22 17.57 -2.07 8.45
N LEU A 23 16.39 -2.42 8.97
CA LEU A 23 15.20 -1.57 9.05
C LEU A 23 14.95 -0.76 7.76
N ASN A 24 15.28 -1.33 6.59
CA ASN A 24 15.18 -0.63 5.31
C ASN A 24 13.80 -0.78 4.66
N TRP A 25 12.91 -1.53 5.33
CA TRP A 25 11.51 -1.73 5.00
C TRP A 25 11.22 -2.37 3.63
N ALA A 26 12.24 -2.73 2.85
CA ALA A 26 12.07 -3.21 1.48
C ALA A 26 11.29 -4.53 1.42
N ALA A 27 11.58 -5.45 2.36
CA ALA A 27 10.87 -6.72 2.47
C ALA A 27 9.37 -6.51 2.79
N HIS A 28 9.08 -5.60 3.71
CA HIS A 28 7.70 -5.24 4.06
C HIS A 28 6.97 -4.59 2.90
N ILE A 29 7.58 -3.60 2.24
CA ILE A 29 6.96 -2.91 1.09
C ILE A 29 6.70 -3.89 -0.05
N LYS A 30 7.62 -4.81 -0.34
CA LYS A 30 7.40 -5.86 -1.35
C LYS A 30 6.24 -6.76 -0.98
N HIS A 31 6.18 -7.22 0.27
CA HIS A 31 5.08 -8.04 0.77
C HIS A 31 3.73 -7.30 0.71
N GLN A 32 3.69 -6.04 1.12
CA GLN A 32 2.50 -5.19 1.00
C GLN A 32 2.11 -4.99 -0.47
N GLY A 33 3.07 -4.80 -1.38
CA GLY A 33 2.80 -4.67 -2.81
C GLY A 33 2.17 -5.91 -3.44
N VAL A 34 2.57 -7.12 -3.01
CA VAL A 34 1.93 -8.37 -3.45
C VAL A 34 0.50 -8.46 -2.92
N LYS A 35 0.31 -8.18 -1.63
CA LYS A 35 -1.03 -8.16 -1.00
C LYS A 35 -1.94 -7.12 -1.67
N ALA A 36 -1.39 -5.96 -1.97
CA ALA A 36 -2.05 -4.88 -2.69
C ALA A 36 -2.55 -5.32 -4.07
N ALA A 37 -1.67 -5.95 -4.85
CA ALA A 37 -2.01 -6.39 -6.21
C ALA A 37 -3.12 -7.44 -6.19
N LEU A 38 -3.07 -8.40 -5.26
CA LEU A 38 -4.13 -9.39 -5.08
C LEU A 38 -5.46 -8.75 -4.69
N THR A 39 -5.43 -7.80 -3.75
CA THR A 39 -6.62 -7.06 -3.35
C THR A 39 -7.19 -6.25 -4.51
N HIS A 40 -6.35 -5.55 -5.26
CA HIS A 40 -6.76 -4.83 -6.47
C HIS A 40 -7.41 -5.76 -7.49
N GLN A 41 -6.83 -6.94 -7.74
CA GLN A 41 -7.39 -7.91 -8.69
C GLN A 41 -8.76 -8.43 -8.23
N ARG A 42 -8.91 -8.71 -6.94
CA ARG A 42 -10.21 -9.12 -6.36
C ARG A 42 -11.25 -8.02 -6.53
N MET A 43 -10.88 -6.76 -6.26
CA MET A 43 -11.74 -5.61 -6.48
C MET A 43 -12.12 -5.46 -7.95
N ALA A 44 -11.15 -5.54 -8.86
CA ALA A 44 -11.40 -5.43 -10.30
C ALA A 44 -12.39 -6.49 -10.81
N ARG A 45 -12.36 -7.73 -10.26
CA ARG A 45 -13.36 -8.76 -10.59
C ARG A 45 -14.76 -8.41 -10.08
N ILE A 46 -14.87 -7.93 -8.83
CA ILE A 46 -16.17 -7.54 -8.25
C ILE A 46 -16.79 -6.39 -9.06
N VAL A 47 -15.98 -5.40 -9.45
CA VAL A 47 -16.42 -4.24 -10.24
C VAL A 47 -16.72 -4.60 -11.69
N GLY A 48 -15.98 -5.54 -12.29
CA GLY A 48 -16.19 -5.98 -13.67
C GLY A 48 -17.39 -6.90 -13.87
N ALA A 49 -17.88 -7.55 -12.80
CA ALA A 49 -19.04 -8.45 -12.86
C ALA A 49 -20.39 -7.72 -12.77
N ASN A 50 -20.42 -6.52 -12.17
CA ASN A 50 -21.63 -5.73 -12.01
C ASN A 50 -21.34 -4.28 -12.42
N TRP A 51 -21.86 -3.89 -13.58
CA TRP A 51 -21.71 -2.60 -14.26
C TRP A 51 -21.48 -1.42 -13.30
N GLY A 52 -20.24 -0.91 -13.25
CA GLY A 52 -19.86 0.41 -12.75
C GLY A 52 -20.26 0.76 -11.31
N LEU A 53 -19.38 0.49 -10.33
CA LEU A 53 -19.51 1.11 -9.00
C LEU A 53 -19.61 2.64 -9.14
N LYS A 54 -20.64 3.25 -8.53
CA LYS A 54 -20.70 4.71 -8.34
C LYS A 54 -19.40 5.18 -7.67
N GLN A 55 -18.96 6.39 -8.03
CA GLN A 55 -17.65 6.93 -7.61
C GLN A 55 -17.51 6.99 -6.07
N GLU A 56 -18.62 7.17 -5.35
CA GLU A 56 -18.71 7.09 -3.89
C GLU A 56 -18.23 5.73 -3.32
N HIS A 57 -18.66 4.62 -3.92
CA HIS A 57 -18.30 3.28 -3.47
C HIS A 57 -16.83 2.99 -3.76
N ARG A 58 -16.32 3.47 -4.90
CA ARG A 58 -14.88 3.37 -5.23
C ARG A 58 -14.02 4.16 -4.24
N ARG A 59 -14.50 5.32 -3.78
CA ARG A 59 -13.82 6.15 -2.78
C ARG A 59 -13.79 5.49 -1.40
N ILE A 60 -14.91 4.91 -0.94
CA ILE A 60 -14.95 4.15 0.32
C ILE A 60 -14.02 2.94 0.26
N LEU A 61 -14.01 2.23 -0.88
CA LEU A 61 -13.11 1.10 -1.11
C LEU A 61 -11.62 1.53 -1.05
N TYR A 62 -11.31 2.74 -1.53
CA TYR A 62 -9.96 3.30 -1.43
C TYR A 62 -9.54 3.52 0.03
N SER A 63 -10.31 4.33 0.77
CA SER A 63 -9.94 4.75 2.13
C SER A 63 -9.87 3.56 3.09
N THR A 64 -10.68 2.54 2.85
CA THR A 64 -10.63 1.33 3.69
C THR A 64 -9.43 0.44 3.38
N VAL A 65 -8.90 0.43 2.16
CA VAL A 65 -7.90 -0.55 1.74
C VAL A 65 -6.55 0.06 1.42
N ALA A 66 -6.51 0.99 0.47
CA ALA A 66 -5.26 1.60 0.03
C ALA A 66 -4.73 2.54 1.11
N GLU A 67 -5.58 3.38 1.68
CA GLU A 67 -5.20 4.28 2.77
C GLU A 67 -4.77 3.48 4.01
N ARG A 68 -5.54 2.47 4.45
CA ARG A 68 -5.08 1.60 5.57
C ARG A 68 -3.76 0.90 5.27
N MET A 69 -3.57 0.34 4.08
CA MET A 69 -2.34 -0.38 3.74
C MET A 69 -1.11 0.54 3.68
N ILE A 70 -1.33 1.78 3.27
CA ILE A 70 -0.30 2.80 3.12
C ILE A 70 0.00 3.46 4.49
N LEU A 71 -1.03 3.95 5.17
CA LEU A 71 -0.99 4.72 6.43
C LEU A 71 -0.67 3.85 7.65
N HIS A 72 -1.08 2.58 7.67
CA HIS A 72 -0.81 1.69 8.81
C HIS A 72 0.69 1.51 9.10
N SER A 73 1.57 1.75 8.13
CA SER A 73 3.00 1.75 8.39
C SER A 73 3.71 3.07 8.13
N THR A 74 3.02 4.19 7.86
CA THR A 74 3.68 5.51 7.79
C THR A 74 4.31 5.90 9.13
N ALA A 75 3.59 5.67 10.24
CA ALA A 75 4.09 5.94 11.59
C ALA A 75 5.42 5.21 11.91
N ALA A 76 5.63 4.01 11.36
CA ALA A 76 6.87 3.25 11.51
C ALA A 76 7.94 3.57 10.45
N ARG A 77 7.56 4.19 9.32
CA ARG A 77 8.40 4.34 8.11
C ARG A 77 9.12 5.68 7.97
N ALA A 78 8.67 6.74 8.65
CA ALA A 78 9.13 8.11 8.40
C ALA A 78 10.65 8.32 8.54
N GLN A 79 11.33 7.51 9.35
CA GLN A 79 12.74 7.72 9.68
C GLN A 79 13.75 7.04 8.73
N ASN A 80 13.34 6.06 7.90
CA ASN A 80 14.29 5.19 7.18
C ASN A 80 13.92 4.90 5.70
N LEU A 81 13.03 5.68 5.08
CA LEU A 81 12.64 5.50 3.68
C LEU A 81 13.69 6.09 2.73
N LYS A 82 14.29 5.25 1.87
CA LYS A 82 15.11 5.73 0.75
C LYS A 82 14.22 6.01 -0.47
N SER A 83 14.71 6.85 -1.37
CA SER A 83 13.99 7.27 -2.59
C SER A 83 13.42 6.11 -3.43
N ARG A 84 14.14 4.99 -3.51
CA ARG A 84 13.68 3.77 -4.21
C ARG A 84 12.42 3.17 -3.58
N GLN A 85 12.36 3.10 -2.25
CA GLN A 85 11.21 2.59 -1.51
C GLN A 85 10.00 3.50 -1.68
N THR A 86 10.19 4.83 -1.65
CA THR A 86 9.15 5.82 -1.89
C THR A 86 8.56 5.67 -3.30
N LYS A 87 9.41 5.52 -4.33
CA LYS A 87 8.95 5.26 -5.71
C LYS A 87 8.11 3.98 -5.82
N LEU A 88 8.49 2.92 -5.09
CA LEU A 88 7.76 1.66 -5.12
C LEU A 88 6.39 1.78 -4.44
N LEU A 89 6.31 2.53 -3.34
CA LEU A 89 5.05 2.87 -2.66
C LEU A 89 4.13 3.70 -3.56
N LEU A 90 4.66 4.74 -4.20
CA LEU A 90 3.91 5.57 -5.16
C LEU A 90 3.40 4.74 -6.34
N THR A 91 4.19 3.77 -6.82
CA THR A 91 3.76 2.86 -7.90
C THR A 91 2.59 1.98 -7.46
N ILE A 92 2.59 1.49 -6.22
CA ILE A 92 1.49 0.71 -5.66
C ILE A 92 0.26 1.61 -5.50
N GLN A 93 0.41 2.80 -4.90
CA GLN A 93 -0.67 3.77 -4.71
C GLN A 93 -1.32 4.16 -6.04
N ARG A 94 -0.51 4.44 -7.07
CA ARG A 94 -0.98 4.85 -8.41
C ARG A 94 -1.93 3.82 -9.03
N LYS A 95 -1.68 2.53 -8.86
CA LYS A 95 -2.58 1.48 -9.40
C LYS A 95 -3.99 1.59 -8.81
N PHE A 96 -4.10 1.83 -7.51
CA PHE A 96 -5.39 2.07 -6.87
C PHE A 96 -6.02 3.38 -7.32
N LEU A 97 -5.24 4.46 -7.36
CA LEU A 97 -5.74 5.77 -7.79
C LEU A 97 -6.36 5.72 -9.20
N LEU A 98 -5.71 5.05 -10.15
CA LEU A 98 -6.23 4.85 -11.50
C LEU A 98 -7.50 4.00 -11.52
N PHE A 99 -7.53 2.91 -10.74
CA PHE A 99 -8.71 2.04 -10.64
C PHE A 99 -9.96 2.78 -10.11
N ILE A 100 -9.77 3.70 -9.16
CA ILE A 100 -10.86 4.41 -8.50
C ILE A 100 -11.34 5.60 -9.32
N THR A 101 -10.41 6.40 -9.83
CA THR A 101 -10.73 7.55 -10.66
C THR A 101 -11.24 7.12 -12.04
N GLY A 102 -10.82 5.95 -12.53
CA GLY A 102 -11.03 5.56 -13.92
C GLY A 102 -10.26 6.45 -14.90
N ALA A 103 -9.32 7.27 -14.42
CA ALA A 103 -8.57 8.20 -15.23
C ALA A 103 -7.58 7.49 -16.18
N TYR A 104 -7.14 8.20 -17.21
CA TYR A 104 -6.17 7.69 -18.16
C TYR A 104 -4.84 7.33 -17.47
N ARG A 105 -4.17 6.32 -18.01
CA ARG A 105 -2.84 5.87 -17.51
C ARG A 105 -1.77 6.96 -17.58
N THR A 106 -1.96 7.99 -18.41
CA THR A 106 -1.08 9.16 -18.57
C THR A 106 -1.34 10.26 -17.54
N THR A 107 -2.43 10.20 -16.77
CA THR A 107 -2.77 11.25 -15.80
C THR A 107 -1.71 11.32 -14.68
N PRO A 108 -1.17 12.51 -14.33
CA PRO A 108 -0.17 12.65 -13.26
C PRO A 108 -0.66 12.11 -11.92
N THR A 109 0.20 11.44 -11.15
CA THR A 109 -0.18 10.86 -9.83
C THR A 109 -0.65 11.94 -8.86
N ALA A 110 -0.01 13.12 -8.89
CA ALA A 110 -0.40 14.28 -8.09
C ALA A 110 -1.84 14.72 -8.38
N ALA A 111 -2.22 14.82 -9.65
CA ALA A 111 -3.59 15.16 -10.05
C ALA A 111 -4.61 14.12 -9.53
N LEU A 112 -4.26 12.83 -9.60
CA LEU A 112 -5.10 11.77 -9.05
C LEU A 112 -5.26 11.88 -7.53
N GLN A 113 -4.19 12.21 -6.81
CA GLN A 113 -4.20 12.45 -5.35
C GLN A 113 -5.08 13.65 -4.98
N SER A 114 -4.99 14.75 -5.75
CA SER A 114 -5.84 15.93 -5.54
C SER A 114 -7.33 15.64 -5.76
N ILE A 115 -7.69 14.98 -6.86
CA ILE A 115 -9.10 14.66 -7.21
C ILE A 115 -9.74 13.74 -6.16
N THR A 116 -8.94 12.86 -5.58
CA THR A 116 -9.40 11.87 -4.61
C THR A 116 -9.36 12.38 -3.16
N GLY A 117 -8.64 13.48 -2.91
CA GLY A 117 -8.39 14.02 -1.58
C GLY A 117 -7.41 13.18 -0.76
N ILE A 118 -6.55 12.42 -1.42
CA ILE A 118 -5.63 11.47 -0.80
C ILE A 118 -4.27 12.15 -0.59
N LEU A 119 -3.71 11.97 0.61
CA LEU A 119 -2.44 12.56 1.03
C LEU A 119 -1.30 12.36 0.01
N HIS A 120 -0.61 13.46 -0.29
CA HIS A 120 0.68 13.47 -0.97
C HIS A 120 1.75 12.88 -0.03
N MET A 121 2.38 11.79 -0.46
CA MET A 121 3.53 11.17 0.21
C MET A 121 4.84 11.49 -0.50
#